data_AF-A0AAD3RVB2-F1
#
_entry.id   AF-A0AAD3RVB2-F1
#
_cell.length_a   1.000
_cell.length_b   1.000
_cell.length_c   1.000
_cell.angle_alpha   90.00
_cell.angle_beta   90.00
_cell.angle_gamma   90.00
#
_symmetry.space_group_name_H-M   'P 1'
#
loop_
_entity.id
_entity.type
_entity.pdbx_description
1 polymer ?
#
loop_
_entity_poly.entity_id
_entity_poly.type
_entity_poly.pdbx_seq_one_letter_code
_entity_poly.pdbx_strand_id
1 'polypeptide(L)'
;MFEALKQIFMEDNAFKEGVLVIVAGDGPWGAKYRTLGSNVLALGPLDQDQVARFYNAIDLFVNPTLRAQGLDHTLLEAMLSGKPLVATRLASITGTVMVSNEMGYTFSPTLASLKDVLRRIWKDGKGIVEMKGRVARERGLKLFTASKMAAAYEKLFLCISTMSKGDRDDDDDSLVYVLHQKVCRRVEKMSSVVFRSTCAAKDCSFKSAADNTRTWRFYVRNSVASPPQNLQLHDYRTQKLQNSVRIGVLGASGYTGSEIVRLLANHPYFSISLMTADRKAGQSIASVFPHLITQQLPDLVAVKDADFSTVDAVFCCLPHGTTQDIIKGLPRGLRIVDLSADFRLRDIAEYEEWYGQPHRAPDLQKEAVYGLTEIMRKNIQNAQLVANPGCYPTSIQLPLVPLIKANLIELRNIIIDSKSGVSGAGRAAKEANLYTEIAEGIHSYGITRHRHVPEIEQGLSEAAQSKVTISFTPHLMPMSRGMQSTIYVEMAPGATVDDLYQQLKSSYEAEEFIILLDKGVVPHTQNVRGSNYCVMNVFADRIPGRAIIVSVIDNLVKGASGQAIQNLNSMMGFPENTGLLYQPLFP
;
A
#
# COMPACT_ATOMS: atom_id res chain seq x y z
N MET A 1 -9.86 25.96 -15.67
CA MET A 1 -9.73 27.03 -14.66
C MET A 1 -8.62 28.01 -15.00
N PHE A 2 -7.34 27.60 -15.07
CA PHE A 2 -6.22 28.48 -15.48
C PHE A 2 -6.53 29.37 -16.69
N GLU A 3 -6.94 28.78 -17.82
CA GLU A 3 -7.26 29.54 -19.04
C GLU A 3 -8.45 30.50 -18.87
N ALA A 4 -9.43 30.14 -18.04
CA ALA A 4 -10.58 31.00 -17.75
C ALA A 4 -10.14 32.25 -16.98
N LEU A 5 -9.34 32.08 -15.94
CA LEU A 5 -8.81 33.18 -15.13
C LEU A 5 -7.88 34.08 -15.96
N LYS A 6 -7.00 33.48 -16.78
CA LYS A 6 -6.13 34.23 -17.70
C LYS A 6 -6.94 35.17 -18.59
N GLN A 7 -7.98 34.66 -19.24
CA GLN A 7 -8.82 35.47 -20.13
C GLN A 7 -9.65 36.51 -19.36
N ILE A 8 -10.25 36.16 -18.23
CA ILE A 8 -11.00 37.12 -17.41
C ILE A 8 -10.11 38.26 -16.93
N PHE A 9 -8.91 37.97 -16.43
CA PHE A 9 -7.98 38.99 -15.94
C PHE A 9 -7.41 39.89 -17.05
N MET A 10 -7.43 39.43 -18.30
CA MET A 10 -7.10 40.28 -19.45
C MET A 10 -8.29 41.14 -19.90
N GLU A 11 -9.52 40.63 -19.75
CA GLU A 11 -10.74 41.26 -20.25
C GLU A 11 -11.41 42.21 -19.24
N ASP A 12 -11.19 42.03 -17.93
CA ASP A 12 -11.91 42.73 -16.86
C ASP A 12 -10.97 43.08 -15.68
N ASN A 13 -10.45 44.31 -15.69
CA ASN A 13 -9.55 44.81 -14.65
C ASN A 13 -10.24 44.95 -13.29
N ALA A 14 -11.54 45.28 -13.26
CA ALA A 14 -12.28 45.42 -12.00
C ALA A 14 -12.43 44.07 -11.30
N PHE A 15 -12.67 42.99 -12.06
CA PHE A 15 -12.65 41.63 -11.54
C PHE A 15 -11.25 41.24 -11.03
N LYS A 16 -10.20 41.57 -11.78
CA LYS A 16 -8.81 41.25 -11.40
C LYS A 16 -8.42 41.92 -10.07
N GLU A 17 -8.74 43.19 -9.88
CA GLU A 17 -8.41 43.92 -8.65
C GLU A 17 -9.29 43.55 -7.47
N GLY A 18 -10.53 43.13 -7.74
CA GLY A 18 -11.52 42.82 -6.72
C GLY A 18 -11.57 41.36 -6.24
N VAL A 19 -10.84 40.44 -6.89
CA VAL A 19 -10.87 39.00 -6.58
C VAL A 19 -9.49 38.48 -6.21
N LEU A 20 -9.41 37.83 -5.04
CA LEU A 20 -8.28 37.00 -4.64
C LEU A 20 -8.57 35.54 -4.98
N VAL A 21 -7.73 34.90 -5.79
CA VAL A 21 -7.85 33.48 -6.12
C VAL A 21 -6.88 32.67 -5.28
N ILE A 22 -7.41 31.75 -4.48
CA ILE A 22 -6.60 30.83 -3.68
C ILE A 22 -6.71 29.43 -4.27
N VAL A 23 -5.57 28.83 -4.65
CA VAL A 23 -5.47 27.49 -5.20
C VAL A 23 -4.81 26.58 -4.17
N ALA A 24 -5.61 25.70 -3.58
CA ALA A 24 -5.13 24.63 -2.69
C ALA A 24 -4.87 23.35 -3.50
N GLY A 25 -3.75 22.67 -3.22
CA GLY A 25 -3.31 21.45 -3.90
C GLY A 25 -1.96 21.59 -4.62
N ASP A 26 -1.30 20.46 -4.84
CA ASP A 26 0.05 20.30 -5.43
C ASP A 26 0.02 19.84 -6.90
N GLY A 27 -1.12 19.98 -7.57
CA GLY A 27 -1.28 19.58 -8.96
C GLY A 27 -0.28 20.27 -9.91
N PRO A 28 -0.03 19.69 -11.10
CA PRO A 28 1.01 20.11 -12.05
C PRO A 28 0.87 21.56 -12.58
N TRP A 29 -0.21 22.24 -12.21
CA TRP A 29 -0.53 23.61 -12.59
C TRP A 29 -0.18 24.65 -11.53
N GLY A 30 0.28 24.26 -10.33
CA GLY A 30 0.58 25.19 -9.23
C GLY A 30 1.56 26.30 -9.62
N ALA A 31 2.66 25.96 -10.30
CA ALA A 31 3.62 26.94 -10.82
C ALA A 31 3.00 27.86 -11.88
N LYS A 32 2.11 27.33 -12.73
CA LYS A 32 1.42 28.12 -13.76
C LYS A 32 0.46 29.12 -13.15
N TYR A 33 -0.31 28.78 -12.11
CA TYR A 33 -1.23 29.73 -11.47
C TYR A 33 -0.52 30.99 -10.93
N ARG A 34 0.71 30.85 -10.42
CA ARG A 34 1.51 31.99 -9.94
C ARG A 34 1.86 33.00 -11.03
N THR A 35 1.79 32.63 -12.32
CA THR A 35 2.09 33.54 -13.44
C THR A 35 0.92 34.45 -13.81
N LEU A 36 -0.29 34.23 -13.26
CA LEU A 36 -1.49 35.00 -13.59
C LEU A 36 -1.55 36.39 -12.92
N GLY A 37 -0.82 36.59 -11.81
CA GLY A 37 -0.77 37.86 -11.09
C GLY A 37 -0.60 37.69 -9.58
N SER A 38 -0.32 38.78 -8.89
CA SER A 38 -0.17 38.83 -7.43
C SER A 38 -1.47 38.53 -6.66
N ASN A 39 -2.61 38.62 -7.33
CA ASN A 39 -3.93 38.27 -6.81
C ASN A 39 -4.26 36.76 -6.93
N VAL A 40 -3.27 35.92 -7.29
CA VAL A 40 -3.40 34.46 -7.32
C VAL A 40 -2.38 33.80 -6.40
N LEU A 41 -2.88 33.12 -5.36
CA LEU A 41 -2.08 32.43 -4.36
C LEU A 41 -2.20 30.91 -4.54
N ALA A 42 -1.16 30.28 -5.06
CA ALA A 42 -1.03 28.82 -5.03
C ALA A 42 -0.42 28.40 -3.69
N LEU A 43 -1.21 27.75 -2.84
CA LEU A 43 -0.79 27.35 -1.49
C LEU A 43 0.00 26.05 -1.48
N GLY A 44 -0.16 25.19 -2.49
CA GLY A 44 0.39 23.83 -2.47
C GLY A 44 -0.47 22.88 -1.64
N PRO A 45 0.07 21.71 -1.23
CA PRO A 45 -0.68 20.74 -0.43
C PRO A 45 -1.00 21.34 0.94
N LEU A 46 -2.18 21.03 1.47
CA LEU A 46 -2.64 21.51 2.78
C LEU A 46 -2.77 20.33 3.74
N ASP A 47 -2.19 20.47 4.93
CA ASP A 47 -2.41 19.55 6.05
C ASP A 47 -3.84 19.73 6.63
N GLN A 48 -4.31 18.77 7.43
CA GLN A 48 -5.70 18.73 7.91
C GLN A 48 -6.13 19.99 8.69
N ASP A 49 -5.24 20.58 9.50
CA ASP A 49 -5.50 21.83 10.20
C ASP A 49 -5.52 23.05 9.26
N GLN A 50 -4.71 23.00 8.20
CA GLN A 50 -4.64 24.02 7.16
C GLN A 50 -5.87 23.99 6.26
N VAL A 51 -6.46 22.82 6.01
CA VAL A 51 -7.72 22.67 5.24
C VAL A 51 -8.86 23.41 5.94
N ALA A 52 -9.00 23.27 7.26
CA ALA A 52 -10.01 24.02 8.01
C ALA A 52 -9.80 25.54 7.91
N ARG A 53 -8.53 26.01 8.00
CA ARG A 53 -8.20 27.42 7.82
C ARG A 53 -8.48 27.89 6.39
N PHE A 54 -8.20 27.07 5.39
CA PHE A 54 -8.49 27.36 3.98
C PHE A 54 -9.98 27.57 3.76
N TYR A 55 -10.83 26.65 4.23
CA TYR A 55 -12.27 26.83 4.12
C TYR A 55 -12.73 28.08 4.86
N ASN A 56 -12.20 28.36 6.05
CA ASN A 56 -12.54 29.58 6.79
C ASN A 56 -12.10 30.87 6.04
N ALA A 57 -11.02 30.82 5.27
CA ALA A 57 -10.45 31.98 4.57
C ALA A 57 -11.11 32.30 3.22
N ILE A 58 -11.80 31.34 2.57
CA ILE A 58 -12.44 31.57 1.26
C ILE A 58 -13.91 32.00 1.42
N ASP A 59 -14.39 32.83 0.50
CA ASP A 59 -15.81 33.21 0.41
C ASP A 59 -16.65 32.18 -0.37
N LEU A 60 -16.01 31.40 -1.24
CA LEU A 60 -16.64 30.50 -2.21
C LEU A 60 -15.67 29.38 -2.57
N PHE A 61 -16.17 28.16 -2.73
CA PHE A 61 -15.37 27.02 -3.17
C PHE A 61 -15.67 26.66 -4.63
N VAL A 62 -14.63 26.48 -5.45
CA VAL A 62 -14.77 26.11 -6.86
C VAL A 62 -14.09 24.78 -7.14
N ASN A 63 -14.86 23.83 -7.67
CA ASN A 63 -14.39 22.51 -8.08
C ASN A 63 -14.55 22.31 -9.60
N PRO A 64 -13.51 22.63 -10.38
CA PRO A 64 -13.55 22.53 -11.84
C PRO A 64 -13.08 21.17 -12.37
N THR A 65 -13.65 20.08 -11.83
CA THR A 65 -13.34 18.71 -12.30
C THR A 65 -13.84 18.49 -13.73
N LEU A 66 -13.07 17.73 -14.52
CA LEU A 66 -13.47 17.25 -15.85
C LEU A 66 -13.89 15.77 -15.82
N ARG A 67 -13.78 15.11 -14.67
CA ARG A 67 -14.06 13.69 -14.49
C ARG A 67 -15.27 13.52 -13.59
N ALA A 68 -16.14 12.58 -13.95
CA ALA A 68 -17.16 12.10 -13.03
C ALA A 68 -16.45 11.50 -11.80
N GLN A 69 -16.79 12.02 -10.63
CA GLN A 69 -16.39 11.46 -9.35
C GLN A 69 -17.65 10.89 -8.69
N GLY A 70 -17.50 9.94 -7.76
CA GLY A 70 -18.64 9.43 -6.97
C GLY A 70 -19.18 10.52 -6.03
N LEU A 71 -19.08 10.30 -4.73
CA LEU A 71 -19.36 11.35 -3.75
C LEU A 71 -18.10 12.21 -3.54
N ASP A 72 -18.10 13.43 -4.04
CA ASP A 72 -16.94 14.33 -3.94
C ASP A 72 -16.81 14.90 -2.52
N HIS A 73 -15.79 14.43 -1.79
CA HIS A 73 -15.56 14.84 -0.39
C HIS A 73 -15.21 16.32 -0.25
N THR A 74 -14.51 16.92 -1.23
CA THR A 74 -14.12 18.33 -1.15
C THR A 74 -15.32 19.27 -1.29
N LEU A 75 -16.32 18.86 -2.09
CA LEU A 75 -17.61 19.54 -2.16
C LEU A 75 -18.41 19.39 -0.87
N LEU A 76 -18.36 18.21 -0.22
CA LEU A 76 -19.02 18.00 1.07
C LEU A 76 -18.37 18.83 2.19
N GLU A 77 -17.05 18.88 2.25
CA GLU A 77 -16.30 19.68 3.22
C GLU A 77 -16.59 21.18 3.06
N ALA A 78 -16.57 21.68 1.82
CA ALA A 78 -16.97 23.05 1.51
C ALA A 78 -18.42 23.33 1.92
N MET A 79 -19.35 22.43 1.58
CA MET A 79 -20.77 22.53 1.94
C MET A 79 -20.99 22.58 3.45
N LEU A 80 -20.36 21.68 4.20
CA LEU A 80 -20.47 21.60 5.67
C LEU A 80 -19.81 22.80 6.36
N SER A 81 -18.79 23.38 5.73
CA SER A 81 -18.17 24.65 6.11
C SER A 81 -19.01 25.89 5.75
N GLY A 82 -20.18 25.68 5.14
CA GLY A 82 -21.09 26.73 4.70
C GLY A 82 -20.58 27.56 3.53
N LYS A 83 -19.67 26.99 2.74
CA LYS A 83 -19.14 27.64 1.55
C LYS A 83 -20.07 27.38 0.38
N PRO A 84 -20.52 28.43 -0.32
CA PRO A 84 -21.24 28.26 -1.56
C PRO A 84 -20.36 27.52 -2.56
N LEU A 85 -20.99 26.62 -3.32
CA LEU A 85 -20.29 25.69 -4.21
C LEU A 85 -20.36 26.18 -5.65
N VAL A 86 -19.27 26.03 -6.40
CA VAL A 86 -19.23 26.14 -7.85
C VAL A 86 -18.65 24.86 -8.41
N ALA A 87 -19.43 24.09 -9.15
CA ALA A 87 -18.98 22.79 -9.63
C ALA A 87 -19.32 22.54 -11.09
N THR A 88 -18.52 21.70 -11.73
CA THR A 88 -18.83 21.21 -13.07
C THR A 88 -20.14 20.42 -13.06
N ARG A 89 -20.99 20.63 -14.06
CA ARG A 89 -22.28 19.94 -14.23
C ARG A 89 -22.05 18.50 -14.70
N LEU A 90 -21.86 17.61 -13.74
CA LEU A 90 -21.79 16.16 -13.93
C LEU A 90 -22.92 15.49 -13.16
N ALA A 91 -23.47 14.40 -13.70
CA ALA A 91 -24.64 13.72 -13.11
C ALA A 91 -24.42 13.32 -11.64
N SER A 92 -23.21 12.90 -11.27
CA SER A 92 -22.88 12.57 -9.89
C SER A 92 -22.88 13.77 -8.96
N ILE A 93 -22.52 14.96 -9.43
CA ILE A 93 -22.51 16.19 -8.63
C ILE A 93 -23.94 16.77 -8.53
N THR A 94 -24.64 16.90 -9.64
CA THR A 94 -25.99 17.51 -9.66
C THR A 94 -27.10 16.57 -9.22
N GLY A 95 -26.86 15.26 -9.26
CA GLY A 95 -27.80 14.25 -8.78
C GLY A 95 -27.70 13.93 -7.29
N THR A 96 -26.62 14.34 -6.62
CA THR A 96 -26.39 13.96 -5.21
C THR A 96 -26.08 15.16 -4.30
N VAL A 97 -25.04 15.94 -4.63
CA VAL A 97 -24.53 17.03 -3.78
C VAL A 97 -25.24 18.35 -4.10
N MET A 98 -25.23 18.80 -5.35
CA MET A 98 -25.78 20.07 -5.81
C MET A 98 -27.09 19.89 -6.59
N VAL A 99 -28.17 19.54 -5.87
CA VAL A 99 -29.46 19.20 -6.49
C VAL A 99 -30.36 20.40 -6.81
N SER A 100 -29.99 21.61 -6.40
CA SER A 100 -30.70 22.84 -6.78
C SER A 100 -29.75 24.02 -6.99
N ASN A 101 -30.19 24.99 -7.78
CA ASN A 101 -29.46 26.24 -8.04
C ASN A 101 -29.41 27.17 -6.81
N GLU A 102 -30.09 26.85 -5.72
CA GLU A 102 -30.07 27.60 -4.46
C GLU A 102 -28.85 27.27 -3.61
N MET A 103 -28.17 26.14 -3.88
CA MET A 103 -27.03 25.65 -3.10
C MET A 103 -25.67 26.11 -3.67
N GLY A 104 -25.67 26.71 -4.86
CA GLY A 104 -24.46 27.12 -5.55
C GLY A 104 -24.66 27.33 -7.04
N TYR A 105 -23.58 27.21 -7.79
CA TYR A 105 -23.51 27.42 -9.23
C TYR A 105 -22.98 26.17 -9.93
N THR A 106 -23.56 25.84 -11.08
CA THR A 106 -23.03 24.78 -11.95
C THR A 106 -22.73 25.31 -13.33
N PHE A 107 -21.67 24.78 -13.95
CA PHE A 107 -21.26 25.15 -15.30
C PHE A 107 -20.97 23.89 -16.14
N SER A 108 -21.24 23.93 -17.43
CA SER A 108 -20.82 22.87 -18.35
C SER A 108 -19.29 22.83 -18.42
N PRO A 109 -18.63 21.68 -18.69
CA PRO A 109 -17.17 21.55 -18.72
C PRO A 109 -16.52 22.25 -19.93
N THR A 110 -16.88 23.50 -20.19
CA THR A 110 -16.38 24.34 -21.28
C THR A 110 -15.82 25.64 -20.70
N LEU A 111 -14.85 26.21 -21.41
CA LEU A 111 -14.19 27.45 -21.01
C LEU A 111 -15.19 28.62 -20.90
N ALA A 112 -16.05 28.78 -21.90
CA ALA A 112 -17.06 29.84 -21.93
C ALA A 112 -18.02 29.74 -20.73
N SER A 113 -18.56 28.54 -20.46
CA SER A 113 -19.51 28.34 -19.35
C SER A 113 -18.88 28.63 -17.99
N LEU A 114 -17.62 28.26 -17.77
CA LEU A 114 -16.90 28.61 -16.55
C LEU A 114 -16.71 30.13 -16.42
N LYS A 115 -16.33 30.83 -17.50
CA LYS A 115 -16.17 32.28 -17.48
C LYS A 115 -17.48 33.00 -17.12
N ASP A 116 -18.58 32.57 -17.73
CA ASP A 116 -19.90 33.16 -17.50
C ASP A 116 -20.36 32.99 -16.05
N VAL A 117 -20.13 31.80 -15.46
CA VAL A 117 -20.47 31.55 -14.07
C VAL A 117 -19.61 32.40 -13.11
N LEU A 118 -18.30 32.52 -13.34
CA LEU A 118 -17.43 33.37 -12.51
C LEU A 118 -17.87 34.85 -12.55
N ARG A 119 -18.24 35.35 -13.73
CA ARG A 119 -18.79 36.72 -13.89
C ARG A 119 -20.15 36.88 -13.22
N ARG A 120 -21.02 35.87 -13.31
CA ARG A 120 -22.32 35.90 -12.63
C ARG A 120 -22.16 35.96 -11.12
N ILE A 121 -21.25 35.17 -10.56
CA ILE A 121 -20.95 35.18 -9.12
C ILE A 121 -20.50 36.57 -8.66
N TRP A 122 -19.62 37.20 -9.44
CA TRP A 122 -19.19 38.58 -9.19
C TRP A 122 -20.34 39.58 -9.19
N LYS A 123 -21.28 39.45 -10.15
CA LYS A 123 -22.48 40.30 -10.25
C LYS A 123 -23.50 40.05 -9.13
N ASP A 124 -23.71 38.80 -8.74
CA ASP A 124 -24.66 38.41 -7.70
C ASP A 124 -24.25 38.98 -6.33
N GLY A 125 -22.96 39.23 -6.12
CA GLY A 125 -22.43 39.89 -4.94
C GLY A 125 -22.50 39.04 -3.66
N LYS A 126 -21.89 39.55 -2.59
CA LYS A 126 -21.63 38.77 -1.37
C LYS A 126 -22.89 38.20 -0.71
N GLY A 127 -23.97 38.98 -0.64
CA GLY A 127 -25.20 38.57 0.05
C GLY A 127 -25.88 37.35 -0.57
N ILE A 128 -25.94 37.27 -1.91
CA ILE A 128 -26.51 36.11 -2.61
C ILE A 128 -25.59 34.89 -2.45
N VAL A 129 -24.27 35.10 -2.56
CA VAL A 129 -23.26 34.05 -2.42
C VAL A 129 -23.33 33.43 -1.00
N GLU A 130 -23.32 34.25 0.05
CA GLU A 130 -23.47 33.79 1.44
C GLU A 130 -24.79 33.07 1.70
N MET A 131 -25.90 33.53 1.12
CA MET A 131 -27.19 32.85 1.20
C MET A 131 -27.10 31.43 0.63
N LYS A 132 -26.50 31.25 -0.55
CA LYS A 132 -26.32 29.93 -1.17
C LYS A 132 -25.47 29.00 -0.30
N GLY A 133 -24.43 29.52 0.35
CA GLY A 133 -23.60 28.77 1.29
C GLY A 133 -24.38 28.28 2.51
N ARG A 134 -25.30 29.08 3.05
CA ARG A 134 -26.20 28.66 4.15
C ARG A 134 -27.13 27.53 3.74
N VAL A 135 -27.77 27.65 2.56
CA VAL A 135 -28.66 26.60 2.02
C VAL A 135 -27.89 25.30 1.80
N ALA A 136 -26.68 25.39 1.24
CA ALA A 136 -25.80 24.23 1.07
C ALA A 136 -25.47 23.57 2.42
N ARG A 137 -25.08 24.37 3.43
CA ARG A 137 -24.78 23.86 4.79
C ARG A 137 -25.95 23.15 5.44
N GLU A 138 -27.13 23.75 5.37
CA GLU A 138 -28.34 23.18 5.97
C GLU A 138 -28.65 21.80 5.36
N ARG A 139 -28.55 21.68 4.03
CA ARG A 139 -28.64 20.38 3.36
C ARG A 139 -27.54 19.42 3.81
N GLY A 140 -26.31 19.90 3.90
CA GLY A 140 -25.16 19.13 4.37
C GLY A 140 -25.41 18.48 5.74
N LEU A 141 -25.84 19.27 6.71
CA LEU A 141 -26.20 18.81 8.05
C LEU A 141 -27.46 17.92 8.04
N LYS A 142 -28.36 18.12 7.08
CA LYS A 142 -29.57 17.29 6.93
C LYS A 142 -29.30 15.93 6.32
N LEU A 143 -28.31 15.77 5.43
CA LEU A 143 -28.16 14.54 4.64
C LEU A 143 -26.80 13.85 4.81
N PHE A 144 -25.73 14.61 5.07
CA PHE A 144 -24.34 14.13 4.96
C PHE A 144 -23.59 14.16 6.29
N THR A 145 -24.29 14.08 7.42
CA THR A 145 -23.66 13.84 8.73
C THR A 145 -23.12 12.42 8.81
N ALA A 146 -22.03 12.21 9.56
CA ALA A 146 -21.43 10.89 9.78
C ALA A 146 -22.47 9.82 10.19
N SER A 147 -23.38 10.14 11.10
CA SER A 147 -24.44 9.23 11.55
C SER A 147 -25.40 8.82 10.43
N LYS A 148 -25.80 9.77 9.57
CA LYS A 148 -26.71 9.50 8.44
C LYS A 148 -26.03 8.73 7.33
N MET A 149 -24.77 9.03 7.06
CA MET A 149 -23.96 8.27 6.10
C MET A 149 -23.75 6.84 6.60
N ALA A 150 -23.39 6.66 7.89
CA ALA A 150 -23.25 5.35 8.51
C ALA A 150 -24.57 4.55 8.44
N ALA A 151 -25.69 5.16 8.79
CA ALA A 151 -27.01 4.52 8.69
C ALA A 151 -27.41 4.16 7.25
N ALA A 152 -27.01 4.97 6.26
CA ALA A 152 -27.23 4.66 4.85
C ALA A 152 -26.38 3.47 4.38
N TYR A 153 -25.11 3.40 4.79
CA TYR A 153 -24.25 2.24 4.54
C TYR A 153 -24.77 0.99 5.23
N GLU A 154 -25.18 1.08 6.49
CA GLU A 154 -25.79 -0.02 7.24
C GLU A 154 -27.03 -0.57 6.51
N LYS A 155 -27.95 0.31 6.07
CA LYS A 155 -29.11 -0.10 5.27
C LYS A 155 -28.73 -0.76 3.95
N LEU A 156 -27.69 -0.28 3.27
CA LEU A 156 -27.19 -0.88 2.03
C LEU A 156 -26.63 -2.29 2.29
N PHE A 157 -25.84 -2.46 3.34
CA PHE A 157 -25.29 -3.76 3.73
C PHE A 157 -26.40 -4.72 4.17
N LEU A 158 -27.40 -4.26 4.91
CA LEU A 158 -28.59 -5.04 5.25
C LEU A 158 -29.33 -5.46 3.98
N CYS A 159 -29.57 -4.55 3.05
CA CYS A 159 -30.22 -4.85 1.77
C CYS A 159 -29.46 -5.93 0.98
N ILE A 160 -28.14 -5.77 0.82
CA ILE A 160 -27.26 -6.76 0.17
C ILE A 160 -27.33 -8.11 0.89
N SER A 161 -27.29 -8.12 2.22
CA SER A 161 -27.36 -9.34 3.04
C SER A 161 -28.72 -10.03 2.96
N THR A 162 -29.81 -9.27 2.78
CA THR A 162 -31.15 -9.83 2.60
C THR A 162 -31.38 -10.33 1.17
N MET A 163 -30.76 -9.71 0.16
CA MET A 163 -30.79 -10.23 -1.20
C MET A 163 -29.98 -11.52 -1.36
N SER A 164 -28.99 -11.76 -0.50
CA SER A 164 -28.27 -13.05 -0.43
C SER A 164 -28.97 -14.13 0.40
N LYS A 165 -30.10 -13.82 1.06
CA LYS A 165 -30.88 -14.74 1.89
C LYS A 165 -32.15 -15.31 1.21
N GLY A 166 -32.29 -15.12 -0.11
CA GLY A 166 -33.14 -16.02 -0.90
C GLY A 166 -32.43 -17.36 -1.03
N ASP A 167 -32.91 -18.37 -0.31
CA ASP A 167 -32.37 -19.73 -0.14
C ASP A 167 -31.18 -19.87 0.83
N ARG A 168 -31.49 -19.87 2.14
CA ARG A 168 -31.19 -20.98 3.07
C ARG A 168 -31.57 -20.64 4.53
N ASP A 169 -32.19 -21.63 5.18
CA ASP A 169 -32.58 -21.63 6.59
C ASP A 169 -31.38 -21.75 7.55
N ASP A 170 -31.59 -21.08 8.69
CA ASP A 170 -31.05 -21.19 10.06
C ASP A 170 -29.56 -21.04 10.44
N ASP A 171 -29.44 -20.21 11.50
CA ASP A 171 -28.45 -20.09 12.58
C ASP A 171 -26.99 -19.71 12.26
N ASP A 172 -26.67 -18.43 12.44
CA ASP A 172 -25.75 -17.98 13.51
C ASP A 172 -25.73 -16.44 13.62
N ASP A 173 -26.24 -15.92 14.73
CA ASP A 173 -26.47 -14.49 15.00
C ASP A 173 -25.24 -13.82 15.68
N SER A 174 -24.04 -14.28 15.35
CA SER A 174 -22.80 -13.92 16.05
C SER A 174 -21.92 -12.86 15.33
N LEU A 175 -22.12 -12.64 14.02
CA LEU A 175 -21.29 -11.71 13.24
C LEU A 175 -21.76 -10.25 13.26
N VAL A 176 -23.07 -10.03 13.40
CA VAL A 176 -23.66 -8.67 13.35
C VAL A 176 -23.30 -7.88 14.61
N TYR A 177 -23.22 -8.54 15.77
CA TYR A 177 -22.95 -7.90 17.06
C TYR A 177 -21.48 -7.45 17.21
N VAL A 178 -20.53 -8.24 16.71
CA VAL A 178 -19.08 -7.97 16.82
C VAL A 178 -18.64 -6.85 15.86
N LEU A 179 -19.28 -6.72 14.68
CA LEU A 179 -19.02 -5.62 13.75
C LEU A 179 -19.69 -4.31 14.16
N HIS A 180 -20.87 -4.36 14.80
CA HIS A 180 -21.53 -3.17 15.35
C HIS A 180 -20.63 -2.46 16.38
N GLN A 181 -19.95 -3.20 17.25
CA GLN A 181 -19.01 -2.63 18.22
C GLN A 181 -17.72 -2.05 17.59
N LYS A 182 -17.21 -2.61 16.49
CA LYS A 182 -16.00 -2.11 15.82
C LYS A 182 -16.26 -0.86 14.98
N VAL A 183 -17.44 -0.73 14.37
CA VAL A 183 -17.85 0.48 13.63
C VAL A 183 -18.19 1.61 14.59
N CYS A 184 -18.92 1.34 15.69
CA CYS A 184 -19.19 2.34 16.74
C CYS A 184 -17.89 2.89 17.36
N ARG A 185 -16.89 2.05 17.65
CA ARG A 185 -15.60 2.51 18.22
C ARG A 185 -14.75 3.36 17.27
N ARG A 186 -14.94 3.23 15.95
CA ARG A 186 -14.22 4.05 14.94
C ARG A 186 -14.98 5.34 14.62
N VAL A 187 -16.31 5.32 14.74
CA VAL A 187 -17.18 6.49 14.59
C VAL A 187 -17.13 7.40 15.83
N GLU A 188 -17.01 6.86 17.05
CA GLU A 188 -16.77 7.63 18.28
C GLU A 188 -15.42 8.36 18.28
N LYS A 189 -14.41 7.83 17.57
CA LYS A 189 -13.11 8.49 17.38
C LYS A 189 -13.14 9.60 16.32
N MET A 190 -14.15 9.64 15.44
CA MET A 190 -14.37 10.73 14.48
C MET A 190 -15.25 11.84 15.06
N SER A 191 -16.19 11.50 15.96
CA SER A 191 -17.05 12.48 16.64
C SER A 191 -16.40 13.18 17.85
N SER A 192 -15.25 12.69 18.34
CA SER A 192 -14.53 13.30 19.47
C SER A 192 -13.50 14.35 19.08
N VAL A 193 -13.17 14.50 17.79
CA VAL A 193 -12.18 15.49 17.30
C VAL A 193 -12.84 16.69 16.61
N VAL A 194 -14.12 16.59 16.23
CA VAL A 194 -14.87 17.69 15.62
C VAL A 194 -16.16 17.87 16.42
N PHE A 195 -16.33 19.05 17.05
CA PHE A 195 -17.39 19.43 17.99
C PHE A 195 -17.10 19.26 19.49
N ARG A 196 -16.06 19.93 19.98
CA ARG A 196 -16.15 20.64 21.26
C ARG A 196 -15.72 22.10 21.06
N SER A 197 -16.70 23.00 21.22
CA SER A 197 -16.62 24.46 21.37
C SER A 197 -17.27 25.31 20.27
N THR A 198 -18.59 25.27 20.20
CA THR A 198 -19.35 26.52 20.16
C THR A 198 -20.34 26.51 21.30
N CYS A 199 -20.17 27.49 22.18
CA CYS A 199 -20.88 27.66 23.42
C CYS A 199 -22.39 27.75 23.16
N ALA A 200 -23.16 26.84 23.77
CA ALA A 200 -24.57 27.07 24.06
C ALA A 200 -24.63 27.91 25.33
N ALA A 201 -24.84 29.22 25.20
CA ALA A 201 -25.28 30.05 26.30
C ALA A 201 -26.39 30.98 25.79
N LYS A 202 -27.52 30.88 26.49
CA LYS A 202 -28.66 31.80 26.42
C LYS A 202 -28.22 33.22 26.75
N ASP A 203 -29.00 34.17 26.26
CA ASP A 203 -28.97 35.61 26.53
C ASP A 203 -27.89 36.42 25.83
N CYS A 204 -28.28 37.05 24.72
CA CYS A 204 -27.87 38.42 24.43
C CYS A 204 -28.85 39.06 23.44
N SER A 205 -29.74 39.89 23.98
CA SER A 205 -30.68 40.75 23.27
C SER A 205 -29.98 41.87 22.49
N PHE A 206 -30.46 42.12 21.28
CA PHE A 206 -30.13 43.27 20.45
C PHE A 206 -30.58 44.61 21.07
N LYS A 207 -29.73 45.64 20.99
CA LYS A 207 -30.15 47.04 20.74
C LYS A 207 -29.15 47.73 19.83
N SER A 208 -29.68 48.44 18.83
CA SER A 208 -28.99 49.17 17.77
C SER A 208 -28.46 50.53 18.20
N ALA A 209 -27.34 50.97 17.62
CA ALA A 209 -27.14 52.37 17.26
C ALA A 209 -26.20 52.43 16.03
N ALA A 210 -26.60 53.24 15.05
CA ALA A 210 -25.88 53.48 13.82
C ALA A 210 -24.61 54.32 14.06
N ASP A 211 -23.55 54.07 13.31
CA ASP A 211 -22.83 55.18 12.65
C ASP A 211 -22.01 54.73 11.45
N ASN A 212 -22.05 55.58 10.42
CA ASN A 212 -21.29 55.49 9.18
C ASN A 212 -19.85 55.92 9.43
N THR A 213 -18.85 55.13 9.00
CA THR A 213 -17.62 55.63 8.33
C THR A 213 -16.63 54.50 8.03
N ARG A 214 -16.05 54.56 6.83
CA ARG A 214 -14.99 53.69 6.32
C ARG A 214 -13.69 53.89 7.10
N THR A 215 -13.31 52.93 7.94
CA THR A 215 -11.91 52.67 8.32
C THR A 215 -11.79 51.28 8.95
N TRP A 216 -11.15 50.33 8.27
CA TRP A 216 -10.87 49.01 8.84
C TRP A 216 -9.61 49.08 9.73
N ARG A 217 -9.81 49.18 11.05
CA ARG A 217 -8.78 48.87 12.06
C ARG A 217 -9.05 47.46 12.60
N PHE A 218 -8.16 46.52 12.35
CA PHE A 218 -8.19 45.21 13.00
C PHE A 218 -7.65 45.34 14.43
N TYR A 219 -8.50 45.03 15.42
CA TYR A 219 -8.10 44.85 16.81
C TYR A 219 -7.81 43.36 17.06
N VAL A 220 -6.57 43.02 17.41
CA VAL A 220 -6.22 41.72 17.99
C VAL A 220 -6.51 41.79 19.49
N ARG A 221 -7.54 41.10 19.96
CA ARG A 221 -7.72 40.85 21.39
C ARG A 221 -6.79 39.71 21.81
N ASN A 222 -5.73 40.06 22.54
CA ASN A 222 -5.05 39.13 23.43
C ASN A 222 -6.05 38.63 24.48
N SER A 223 -6.22 37.32 24.58
CA SER A 223 -6.78 36.69 25.77
C SER A 223 -5.72 35.77 26.35
N VAL A 224 -5.23 36.18 27.51
CA VAL A 224 -4.37 35.43 28.40
C VAL A 224 -5.23 34.33 29.02
N ALA A 225 -4.90 33.07 28.75
CA ALA A 225 -5.39 31.92 29.48
C ALA A 225 -4.18 31.15 30.02
N SER A 226 -4.15 31.01 31.35
CA SER A 226 -3.15 30.32 32.15
C SER A 226 -2.86 28.89 31.65
N PRO A 227 -1.65 28.36 31.88
CA PRO A 227 -1.24 27.08 31.32
C PRO A 227 -2.08 25.93 31.89
N PRO A 228 -2.61 25.01 31.06
CA PRO A 228 -3.05 23.72 31.55
C PRO A 228 -1.80 22.99 32.08
N GLN A 229 -1.83 22.67 33.37
CA GLN A 229 -0.86 21.78 34.00
C GLN A 229 -0.74 20.49 33.19
N ASN A 230 0.50 20.17 32.80
CA ASN A 230 1.03 18.87 32.38
C ASN A 230 -0.02 17.77 32.17
N LEU A 231 -0.65 17.74 30.99
CA LEU A 231 -0.78 16.46 30.32
C LEU A 231 0.43 16.35 29.40
N GLN A 232 1.43 15.58 29.84
CA GLN A 232 2.48 15.10 28.97
C GLN A 232 1.82 14.31 27.83
N LEU A 233 1.59 15.00 26.71
CA LEU A 233 1.60 14.35 25.41
C LEU A 233 3.02 13.83 25.23
N HIS A 234 3.24 12.57 25.65
CA HIS A 234 4.38 11.80 25.18
C HIS A 234 4.36 11.81 23.65
N ASP A 235 5.12 12.72 23.05
CA ASP A 235 6.18 12.45 22.09
C ASP A 235 5.98 11.23 21.15
N TYR A 236 4.81 11.09 20.51
CA TYR A 236 4.63 10.04 19.49
C TYR A 236 5.46 10.31 18.22
N ARG A 237 5.87 11.56 17.96
CA ARG A 237 6.80 11.92 16.87
C ARG A 237 8.26 11.86 17.31
N THR A 238 8.55 12.11 18.58
CA THR A 238 9.92 12.15 19.13
C THR A 238 10.40 10.74 19.51
N GLN A 239 9.48 9.78 19.71
CA GLN A 239 9.82 8.35 19.83
C GLN A 239 10.29 7.70 18.52
N LYS A 240 9.90 8.20 17.34
CA LYS A 240 10.36 7.62 16.06
C LYS A 240 11.86 7.81 15.84
N LEU A 241 12.50 8.72 16.58
CA LEU A 241 13.92 9.06 16.46
C LEU A 241 14.82 8.44 17.55
N GLN A 242 14.28 7.88 18.64
CA GLN A 242 15.13 7.37 19.71
C GLN A 242 15.63 5.92 19.51
N ASN A 243 15.02 5.11 18.63
CA ASN A 243 15.41 3.71 18.37
C ASN A 243 15.15 3.25 16.91
N SER A 244 15.33 4.10 15.89
CA SER A 244 15.14 3.69 14.49
C SER A 244 16.37 2.97 13.94
N VAL A 245 16.21 1.72 13.49
CA VAL A 245 17.22 0.99 12.72
C VAL A 245 17.30 1.59 11.31
N ARG A 246 18.50 1.98 10.91
CA ARG A 246 18.78 2.65 9.63
C ARG A 246 19.07 1.62 8.55
N ILE A 247 18.27 1.64 7.50
CA ILE A 247 18.26 0.64 6.44
C ILE A 247 18.88 1.19 5.16
N GLY A 248 19.82 0.43 4.59
CA GLY A 248 20.29 0.61 3.23
C GLY A 248 19.55 -0.31 2.25
N VAL A 249 19.08 0.22 1.13
CA VAL A 249 18.46 -0.57 0.05
C VAL A 249 19.37 -0.54 -1.17
N LEU A 250 20.11 -1.64 -1.39
CA LEU A 250 21.00 -1.74 -2.54
C LEU A 250 20.24 -2.24 -3.77
N GLY A 251 20.19 -1.45 -4.84
CA GLY A 251 19.38 -1.81 -6.02
C GLY A 251 17.90 -1.41 -5.90
N ALA A 252 17.60 -0.23 -5.35
CA ALA A 252 16.24 0.26 -5.13
C ALA A 252 15.42 0.50 -6.43
N SER A 253 16.06 0.50 -7.60
CA SER A 253 15.40 0.79 -8.89
C SER A 253 14.67 -0.40 -9.55
N GLY A 254 14.82 -1.61 -8.99
CA GLY A 254 14.08 -2.82 -9.39
C GLY A 254 12.74 -2.99 -8.66
N TYR A 255 11.95 -4.00 -9.03
CA TYR A 255 10.64 -4.24 -8.39
C TYR A 255 10.74 -4.67 -6.92
N THR A 256 11.69 -5.54 -6.57
CA THR A 256 11.93 -5.95 -5.18
C THR A 256 12.45 -4.78 -4.34
N GLY A 257 13.37 -3.97 -4.87
CA GLY A 257 13.81 -2.72 -4.25
C GLY A 257 12.66 -1.75 -3.99
N SER A 258 11.80 -1.52 -4.98
CA SER A 258 10.59 -0.70 -4.82
C SER A 258 9.62 -1.26 -3.79
N GLU A 259 9.53 -2.59 -3.65
CA GLU A 259 8.68 -3.23 -2.65
C GLU A 259 9.23 -3.09 -1.22
N ILE A 260 10.53 -3.24 -1.03
CA ILE A 260 11.18 -2.92 0.25
C ILE A 260 10.85 -1.48 0.63
N VAL A 261 10.98 -0.52 -0.30
CA VAL A 261 10.63 0.89 -0.04
C VAL A 261 9.16 1.04 0.36
N ARG A 262 8.24 0.40 -0.36
CA ARG A 262 6.80 0.46 -0.07
C ARG A 262 6.46 -0.10 1.32
N LEU A 263 7.05 -1.24 1.71
CA LEU A 263 6.78 -1.91 2.97
C LEU A 263 7.41 -1.16 4.16
N LEU A 264 8.64 -0.67 4.00
CA LEU A 264 9.33 0.09 5.05
C LEU A 264 8.68 1.46 5.32
N ALA A 265 7.91 2.02 4.39
CA ALA A 265 7.17 3.27 4.58
C ALA A 265 6.31 3.29 5.86
N ASN A 266 5.72 2.14 6.22
CA ASN A 266 4.90 1.98 7.42
C ASN A 266 5.57 1.13 8.51
N HIS A 267 6.85 0.80 8.38
CA HIS A 267 7.56 0.08 9.44
C HIS A 267 7.86 1.02 10.61
N PRO A 268 7.44 0.71 11.85
CA PRO A 268 7.59 1.61 12.98
C PRO A 268 9.05 1.80 13.43
N TYR A 269 9.92 0.80 13.21
CA TYR A 269 11.29 0.80 13.71
C TYR A 269 12.38 0.91 12.64
N PHE A 270 12.03 0.76 11.36
CA PHE A 270 13.00 0.71 10.27
C PHE A 270 12.84 1.95 9.41
N SER A 271 13.92 2.67 9.17
CA SER A 271 13.93 3.88 8.36
C SER A 271 15.00 3.79 7.29
N ILE A 272 14.64 4.12 6.04
CA ILE A 272 15.58 4.09 4.92
C ILE A 272 16.52 5.29 5.03
N SER A 273 17.82 5.04 5.19
CA SER A 273 18.87 6.06 5.25
C SER A 273 19.75 6.09 4.00
N LEU A 274 19.78 5.00 3.23
CA LEU A 274 20.58 4.86 2.02
C LEU A 274 19.80 4.10 0.95
N MET A 275 19.83 4.58 -0.29
CA MET A 275 19.33 3.83 -1.44
C MET A 275 20.33 3.90 -2.57
N THR A 276 20.56 2.77 -3.24
CA THR A 276 21.47 2.74 -4.38
C THR A 276 20.81 2.30 -5.67
N ALA A 277 21.34 2.81 -6.77
CA ALA A 277 21.06 2.35 -8.11
C ALA A 277 22.31 2.53 -8.97
N ASP A 278 22.46 1.72 -10.02
CA ASP A 278 23.55 1.87 -10.98
C ASP A 278 23.22 2.98 -11.98
N ARG A 279 22.50 2.66 -13.06
CA ARG A 279 22.12 3.62 -14.13
C ARG A 279 21.28 4.84 -13.69
N LYS A 280 20.74 4.82 -12.46
CA LYS A 280 19.82 5.86 -11.95
C LYS A 280 20.37 6.60 -10.72
N ALA A 281 21.66 6.46 -10.44
CA ALA A 281 22.33 7.28 -9.43
C ALA A 281 22.14 8.79 -9.73
N GLY A 282 22.01 9.59 -8.67
CA GLY A 282 21.72 11.02 -8.70
C GLY A 282 20.24 11.38 -8.88
N GLN A 283 19.35 10.40 -9.08
CA GLN A 283 17.91 10.64 -9.22
C GLN A 283 17.15 10.33 -7.93
N SER A 284 16.03 11.01 -7.72
CA SER A 284 15.09 10.64 -6.65
C SER A 284 14.36 9.34 -6.99
N ILE A 285 13.97 8.57 -5.97
CA ILE A 285 13.20 7.33 -6.21
C ILE A 285 11.83 7.63 -6.87
N ALA A 286 11.25 8.81 -6.63
CA ALA A 286 9.98 9.22 -7.22
C ALA A 286 10.08 9.44 -8.75
N SER A 287 11.24 9.86 -9.29
CA SER A 287 11.42 9.91 -10.75
C SER A 287 11.43 8.51 -11.37
N VAL A 288 11.93 7.53 -10.61
CA VAL A 288 12.05 6.13 -11.02
C VAL A 288 10.74 5.36 -10.86
N PHE A 289 10.03 5.62 -9.78
CA PHE A 289 8.77 5.02 -9.36
C PHE A 289 7.84 6.11 -8.81
N PRO A 290 7.03 6.76 -9.68
CA PRO A 290 6.18 7.89 -9.28
C PRO A 290 5.15 7.57 -8.19
N HIS A 291 4.79 6.30 -8.00
CA HIS A 291 3.87 5.88 -6.94
C HIS A 291 4.47 6.04 -5.52
N LEU A 292 5.78 6.27 -5.39
CA LEU A 292 6.48 6.49 -4.11
C LEU A 292 6.66 7.98 -3.77
N ILE A 293 6.02 8.89 -4.51
CA ILE A 293 6.20 10.35 -4.38
C ILE A 293 5.83 10.92 -2.99
N THR A 294 5.00 10.21 -2.23
CA THR A 294 4.59 10.63 -0.88
C THR A 294 5.66 10.37 0.17
N GLN A 295 6.71 9.63 -0.16
CA GLN A 295 7.80 9.29 0.74
C GLN A 295 8.93 10.31 0.61
N GLN A 296 9.41 10.82 1.75
CA GLN A 296 10.64 11.62 1.81
C GLN A 296 11.81 10.65 2.00
N LEU A 297 12.54 10.39 0.93
CA LEU A 297 13.60 9.39 0.88
C LEU A 297 14.88 10.01 0.31
N PRO A 298 16.07 9.51 0.69
CA PRO A 298 17.33 9.98 0.10
C PRO A 298 17.36 9.74 -1.42
N ASP A 299 18.12 10.56 -2.15
CA ASP A 299 18.35 10.30 -3.56
C ASP A 299 19.16 9.02 -3.75
N LEU A 300 19.00 8.40 -4.92
CA LEU A 300 19.75 7.20 -5.29
C LEU A 300 21.21 7.55 -5.49
N VAL A 301 22.13 6.78 -4.89
CA VAL A 301 23.57 6.90 -5.12
C VAL A 301 24.13 5.65 -5.81
N ALA A 302 25.32 5.75 -6.41
CA ALA A 302 26.02 4.55 -6.88
C ALA A 302 26.53 3.76 -5.68
N VAL A 303 26.54 2.42 -5.75
CA VAL A 303 26.99 1.55 -4.65
C VAL A 303 28.41 1.86 -4.20
N LYS A 304 29.31 2.16 -5.15
CA LYS A 304 30.72 2.50 -4.88
C LYS A 304 30.88 3.82 -4.09
N ASP A 305 29.90 4.70 -4.15
CA ASP A 305 29.90 6.02 -3.52
C ASP A 305 29.02 6.03 -2.25
N ALA A 306 28.48 4.87 -1.86
CA ALA A 306 27.61 4.74 -0.70
C ALA A 306 28.41 4.71 0.61
N ASP A 307 27.96 5.49 1.60
CA ASP A 307 28.50 5.45 2.95
C ASP A 307 27.60 4.59 3.86
N PHE A 308 28.20 3.56 4.45
CA PHE A 308 27.55 2.62 5.36
C PHE A 308 27.77 2.94 6.84
N SER A 309 28.53 3.99 7.16
CA SER A 309 28.85 4.38 8.55
C SER A 309 27.62 4.66 9.42
N THR A 310 26.51 5.04 8.78
CA THR A 310 25.23 5.34 9.41
C THR A 310 24.12 4.34 9.05
N VAL A 311 24.49 3.17 8.57
CA VAL A 311 23.56 2.09 8.21
C VAL A 311 23.73 0.95 9.22
N ASP A 312 22.62 0.36 9.66
CA ASP A 312 22.62 -0.74 10.64
C ASP A 312 22.33 -2.08 9.96
N ALA A 313 21.51 -2.08 8.91
CA ALA A 313 21.19 -3.26 8.11
C ALA A 313 20.97 -2.92 6.63
N VAL A 314 21.15 -3.89 5.76
CA VAL A 314 20.97 -3.72 4.31
C VAL A 314 20.12 -4.80 3.66
N PHE A 315 19.32 -4.38 2.70
CA PHE A 315 18.66 -5.26 1.73
C PHE A 315 19.42 -5.19 0.40
N CYS A 316 19.85 -6.34 -0.12
CA CYS A 316 20.50 -6.42 -1.43
C CYS A 316 19.51 -6.90 -2.50
N CYS A 317 19.01 -5.97 -3.32
CA CYS A 317 18.10 -6.19 -4.43
C CYS A 317 18.82 -6.13 -5.79
N LEU A 318 20.01 -6.72 -5.84
CA LEU A 318 20.94 -6.62 -6.97
C LEU A 318 20.78 -7.79 -7.95
N PRO A 319 21.19 -7.63 -9.21
CA PRO A 319 21.25 -8.74 -10.15
C PRO A 319 22.18 -9.86 -9.65
N HIS A 320 21.82 -11.11 -9.92
CA HIS A 320 22.68 -12.27 -9.62
C HIS A 320 24.08 -12.08 -10.21
N GLY A 321 25.08 -12.63 -9.53
CA GLY A 321 26.48 -12.48 -9.86
C GLY A 321 27.09 -11.18 -9.35
N THR A 322 26.37 -10.05 -9.27
CA THR A 322 26.97 -8.79 -8.77
C THR A 322 27.01 -8.71 -7.25
N THR A 323 26.14 -9.46 -6.57
CA THR A 323 25.90 -9.33 -5.14
C THR A 323 27.06 -9.90 -4.32
N GLN A 324 27.72 -10.97 -4.79
CA GLN A 324 28.83 -11.61 -4.10
C GLN A 324 29.97 -10.65 -3.77
N ASP A 325 30.45 -9.91 -4.76
CA ASP A 325 31.57 -8.97 -4.58
C ASP A 325 31.16 -7.76 -3.73
N ILE A 326 29.93 -7.29 -3.91
CA ILE A 326 29.39 -6.17 -3.13
C ILE A 326 29.28 -6.55 -1.66
N ILE A 327 28.65 -7.68 -1.34
CA ILE A 327 28.49 -8.15 0.05
C ILE A 327 29.85 -8.42 0.69
N LYS A 328 30.82 -8.96 -0.06
CA LYS A 328 32.19 -9.15 0.41
C LYS A 328 32.89 -7.85 0.81
N GLY A 329 32.56 -6.74 0.15
CA GLY A 329 33.09 -5.41 0.44
C GLY A 329 32.34 -4.65 1.54
N LEU A 330 31.19 -5.14 2.02
CA LEU A 330 30.42 -4.46 3.05
C LEU A 330 31.06 -4.58 4.45
N PRO A 331 30.86 -3.59 5.34
CA PRO A 331 31.29 -3.68 6.72
C PRO A 331 30.70 -4.92 7.43
N ARG A 332 31.54 -5.68 8.12
CA ARG A 332 31.16 -6.94 8.79
C ARG A 332 30.09 -6.78 9.89
N GLY A 333 29.91 -5.57 10.43
CA GLY A 333 28.92 -5.29 11.47
C GLY A 333 27.47 -5.17 10.96
N LEU A 334 27.25 -5.03 9.64
CA LEU A 334 25.91 -4.88 9.08
C LEU A 334 25.16 -6.21 9.05
N ARG A 335 23.89 -6.19 9.46
CA ARG A 335 22.97 -7.30 9.13
C ARG A 335 22.58 -7.20 7.66
N ILE A 336 22.70 -8.31 6.92
CA ILE A 336 22.52 -8.34 5.47
C ILE A 336 21.41 -9.33 5.14
N VAL A 337 20.43 -8.89 4.37
CA VAL A 337 19.44 -9.77 3.74
C VAL A 337 19.59 -9.64 2.22
N ASP A 338 20.11 -10.69 1.59
CA ASP A 338 20.29 -10.75 0.14
C ASP A 338 19.06 -11.34 -0.54
N LEU A 339 18.43 -10.58 -1.43
CA LEU A 339 17.29 -11.04 -2.22
C LEU A 339 17.73 -11.69 -3.54
N SER A 340 19.01 -11.61 -3.88
CA SER A 340 19.58 -12.35 -5.01
C SER A 340 19.66 -13.85 -4.72
N ALA A 341 20.09 -14.63 -5.70
CA ALA A 341 20.27 -16.07 -5.54
C ALA A 341 21.70 -16.47 -5.14
N ASP A 342 22.61 -15.49 -5.04
CA ASP A 342 24.04 -15.73 -4.98
C ASP A 342 24.49 -16.53 -3.77
N PHE A 343 23.78 -16.38 -2.64
CA PHE A 343 24.13 -17.06 -1.37
C PHE A 343 23.18 -18.19 -0.96
N ARG A 344 22.23 -18.59 -1.83
CA ARG A 344 21.17 -19.55 -1.48
C ARG A 344 21.63 -21.01 -1.49
N LEU A 345 22.51 -21.37 -2.42
CA LEU A 345 23.03 -22.73 -2.58
C LEU A 345 24.28 -22.89 -1.73
N ARG A 346 24.27 -23.85 -0.81
CA ARG A 346 25.42 -24.11 0.06
C ARG A 346 26.54 -24.83 -0.66
N ASP A 347 26.18 -25.70 -1.60
CA ASP A 347 27.17 -26.36 -2.46
C ASP A 347 27.64 -25.36 -3.54
N ILE A 348 28.92 -25.01 -3.44
CA ILE A 348 29.58 -24.10 -4.38
C ILE A 348 29.60 -24.71 -5.79
N ALA A 349 29.84 -26.02 -5.93
CA ALA A 349 29.89 -26.66 -7.23
C ALA A 349 28.51 -26.64 -7.91
N GLU A 350 27.44 -26.82 -7.11
CA GLU A 350 26.07 -26.71 -7.62
C GLU A 350 25.73 -25.26 -8.02
N TYR A 351 26.18 -24.25 -7.26
CA TYR A 351 26.07 -22.86 -7.70
C TYR A 351 26.74 -22.64 -9.06
N GLU A 352 27.97 -23.13 -9.23
CA GLU A 352 28.72 -22.98 -10.48
C GLU A 352 28.01 -23.65 -11.66
N GLU A 353 27.47 -24.85 -11.47
CA GLU A 353 26.71 -25.58 -12.50
C GLU A 353 25.48 -24.78 -12.96
N TRP A 354 24.69 -24.26 -12.02
CA TRP A 354 23.39 -23.66 -12.33
C TRP A 354 23.45 -22.18 -12.70
N TYR A 355 24.47 -21.46 -12.25
CA TYR A 355 24.65 -20.03 -12.51
C TYR A 355 25.75 -19.74 -13.54
N GLY A 356 26.54 -20.74 -13.93
CA GLY A 356 27.50 -20.65 -15.05
C GLY A 356 28.72 -19.78 -14.76
N GLN A 357 29.04 -19.55 -13.49
CA GLN A 357 30.17 -18.72 -13.05
C GLN A 357 30.67 -19.18 -11.67
N PRO A 358 31.98 -19.05 -11.38
CA PRO A 358 32.53 -19.34 -10.06
C PRO A 358 31.89 -18.54 -8.94
N HIS A 359 31.73 -19.15 -7.75
CA HIS A 359 31.29 -18.42 -6.58
C HIS A 359 32.45 -17.57 -6.02
N ARG A 360 32.29 -16.24 -5.95
CA ARG A 360 33.38 -15.29 -5.64
C ARG A 360 33.53 -14.94 -4.15
N ALA A 361 32.62 -15.44 -3.32
CA ALA A 361 32.62 -15.25 -1.87
C ALA A 361 32.43 -16.56 -1.07
N PRO A 362 33.23 -17.62 -1.34
CA PRO A 362 33.00 -18.96 -0.77
C PRO A 362 33.05 -19.03 0.76
N ASP A 363 33.80 -18.14 1.42
CA ASP A 363 33.82 -18.10 2.89
C ASP A 363 32.54 -17.50 3.47
N LEU A 364 31.98 -16.46 2.83
CA LEU A 364 30.68 -15.90 3.21
C LEU A 364 29.54 -16.88 2.94
N GLN A 365 29.66 -17.73 1.91
CA GLN A 365 28.67 -18.77 1.61
C GLN A 365 28.46 -19.74 2.78
N LYS A 366 29.52 -20.02 3.56
CA LYS A 366 29.44 -20.88 4.76
C LYS A 366 28.69 -20.21 5.91
N GLU A 367 28.71 -18.88 5.96
CA GLU A 367 28.04 -18.07 6.99
C GLU A 367 26.58 -17.77 6.66
N ALA A 368 26.19 -17.84 5.37
CA ALA A 368 24.87 -17.49 4.91
C ALA A 368 23.79 -18.47 5.40
N VAL A 369 22.70 -17.93 5.95
CA VAL A 369 21.53 -18.70 6.37
C VAL A 369 20.41 -18.54 5.36
N TYR A 370 19.79 -19.65 4.95
CA TYR A 370 18.62 -19.63 4.06
C TYR A 370 17.39 -19.04 4.78
N GLY A 371 16.83 -17.98 4.23
CA GLY A 371 15.83 -17.12 4.87
C GLY A 371 14.37 -17.57 4.72
N LEU A 372 14.08 -18.87 4.82
CA LEU A 372 12.69 -19.35 4.85
C LEU A 372 12.20 -19.33 6.29
N THR A 373 11.63 -18.20 6.72
CA THR A 373 11.41 -17.84 8.13
C THR A 373 10.75 -18.95 8.94
N GLU A 374 9.64 -19.50 8.47
CA GLU A 374 8.85 -20.50 9.19
C GLU A 374 9.62 -21.81 9.43
N ILE A 375 10.64 -22.10 8.60
CA ILE A 375 11.46 -23.31 8.70
C ILE A 375 12.77 -23.05 9.44
N MET A 376 13.38 -21.89 9.23
CA MET A 376 14.77 -21.59 9.64
C MET A 376 14.87 -20.51 10.72
N ARG A 377 13.75 -20.12 11.35
CA ARG A 377 13.63 -19.01 12.32
C ARG A 377 14.79 -18.90 13.30
N LYS A 378 15.14 -20.00 13.98
CA LYS A 378 16.22 -20.02 15.00
C LYS A 378 17.59 -19.70 14.41
N ASN A 379 17.86 -20.16 13.20
CA ASN A 379 19.11 -19.88 12.50
C ASN A 379 19.15 -18.42 12.03
N ILE A 380 18.02 -17.91 11.53
CA ILE A 380 17.88 -16.54 11.03
C ILE A 380 18.13 -15.51 12.15
N GLN A 381 17.60 -15.72 13.35
CA GLN A 381 17.76 -14.80 14.49
C GLN A 381 19.22 -14.44 14.80
N ASN A 382 20.14 -15.37 14.57
CA ASN A 382 21.57 -15.19 14.87
C ASN A 382 22.41 -14.86 13.63
N ALA A 383 21.83 -14.92 12.43
CA ALA A 383 22.56 -14.79 11.16
C ALA A 383 23.04 -13.35 10.90
N GLN A 384 24.28 -13.20 10.44
CA GLN A 384 24.77 -11.91 9.93
C GLN A 384 24.34 -11.68 8.48
N LEU A 385 24.30 -12.76 7.69
CA LEU A 385 23.90 -12.79 6.29
C LEU A 385 22.76 -13.81 6.12
N VAL A 386 21.62 -13.33 5.66
CA VAL A 386 20.49 -14.16 5.26
C VAL A 386 20.36 -14.12 3.74
N ALA A 387 20.36 -15.30 3.11
CA ALA A 387 20.02 -15.49 1.72
C ALA A 387 18.50 -15.67 1.62
N ASN A 388 17.79 -14.61 1.25
CA ASN A 388 16.34 -14.63 1.14
C ASN A 388 15.91 -15.57 -0.01
N PRO A 389 14.94 -16.47 0.21
CA PRO A 389 14.49 -17.45 -0.77
C PRO A 389 13.99 -16.85 -2.08
N GLY A 390 13.99 -17.69 -3.11
CA GLY A 390 13.25 -17.44 -4.33
C GLY A 390 11.73 -17.57 -4.12
N CYS A 391 10.97 -16.93 -5.00
CA CYS A 391 9.51 -16.92 -4.92
C CYS A 391 8.88 -18.32 -5.07
N TYR A 392 9.24 -19.08 -6.12
CA TYR A 392 8.76 -20.46 -6.27
C TYR A 392 9.26 -21.39 -5.14
N PRO A 393 10.56 -21.39 -4.78
CA PRO A 393 11.06 -22.15 -3.63
C PRO A 393 10.24 -21.91 -2.35
N THR A 394 9.80 -20.67 -2.11
CA THR A 394 8.94 -20.34 -0.97
C THR A 394 7.58 -21.04 -1.05
N SER A 395 6.83 -20.90 -2.16
CA SER A 395 5.50 -21.52 -2.28
C SER A 395 5.53 -23.04 -2.27
N ILE A 396 6.67 -23.65 -2.59
CA ILE A 396 6.85 -25.11 -2.68
C ILE A 396 7.34 -25.71 -1.36
N GLN A 397 8.37 -25.13 -0.74
CA GLN A 397 8.96 -25.68 0.47
C GLN A 397 8.04 -25.53 1.69
N LEU A 398 7.26 -24.46 1.77
CA LEU A 398 6.30 -24.26 2.87
C LEU A 398 5.36 -25.47 3.04
N PRO A 399 4.62 -25.94 2.03
CA PRO A 399 3.81 -27.14 2.22
C PRO A 399 4.63 -28.45 2.28
N LEU A 400 5.74 -28.59 1.54
CA LEU A 400 6.41 -29.89 1.40
C LEU A 400 7.33 -30.24 2.57
N VAL A 401 8.04 -29.27 3.15
CA VAL A 401 9.00 -29.55 4.23
C VAL A 401 8.35 -30.22 5.44
N PRO A 402 7.19 -29.76 5.96
CA PRO A 402 6.54 -30.44 7.08
C PRO A 402 6.07 -31.86 6.75
N LEU A 403 5.56 -32.08 5.54
CA LEU A 403 5.06 -33.39 5.09
C LEU A 403 6.20 -34.41 4.92
N ILE A 404 7.33 -33.97 4.39
CA ILE A 404 8.54 -34.80 4.27
C ILE A 404 9.09 -35.14 5.64
N LYS A 405 9.22 -34.17 6.55
CA LYS A 405 9.72 -34.43 7.92
C LYS A 405 8.84 -35.41 8.70
N ALA A 406 7.54 -35.43 8.42
CA ALA A 406 6.58 -36.35 9.01
C ALA A 406 6.52 -37.70 8.28
N ASN A 407 7.28 -37.91 7.20
CA ASN A 407 7.26 -39.11 6.35
C ASN A 407 5.87 -39.44 5.79
N LEU A 408 5.05 -38.42 5.49
CA LEU A 408 3.68 -38.60 5.00
C LEU A 408 3.58 -38.68 3.48
N ILE A 409 4.65 -38.33 2.77
CA ILE A 409 4.73 -38.40 1.32
C ILE A 409 5.99 -39.13 0.88
N GLU A 410 5.91 -39.77 -0.27
CA GLU A 410 7.04 -40.39 -0.95
C GLU A 410 7.94 -39.31 -1.57
N LEU A 411 9.24 -39.59 -1.65
CA LEU A 411 10.24 -38.65 -2.18
C LEU A 411 10.41 -38.73 -3.71
N ARG A 412 9.78 -39.72 -4.34
CA ARG A 412 9.77 -39.91 -5.80
C ARG A 412 8.57 -39.20 -6.42
N ASN A 413 8.68 -38.88 -7.70
CA ASN A 413 7.56 -38.39 -8.52
C ASN A 413 6.88 -37.12 -7.94
N ILE A 414 7.62 -36.27 -7.23
CA ILE A 414 7.15 -34.95 -6.82
C ILE A 414 7.13 -34.06 -8.07
N ILE A 415 5.92 -33.76 -8.57
CA ILE A 415 5.71 -32.93 -9.77
C ILE A 415 5.15 -31.59 -9.34
N ILE A 416 5.77 -30.51 -9.81
CA ILE A 416 5.41 -29.15 -9.45
C ILE A 416 5.13 -28.36 -10.72
N ASP A 417 3.86 -28.03 -10.92
CA ASP A 417 3.40 -27.14 -11.96
C ASP A 417 3.09 -25.77 -11.34
N SER A 418 3.95 -24.79 -11.60
CA SER A 418 3.84 -23.46 -10.98
C SER A 418 3.50 -22.36 -11.97
N LYS A 419 2.77 -21.35 -11.51
CA LYS A 419 2.23 -20.24 -12.29
C LYS A 419 2.65 -18.93 -11.62
N SER A 420 3.15 -17.95 -12.37
CA SER A 420 3.58 -16.66 -11.82
C SER A 420 3.12 -15.49 -12.67
N GLY A 421 2.78 -14.38 -12.03
CA GLY A 421 2.68 -13.09 -12.70
C GLY A 421 4.03 -12.61 -13.26
N VAL A 422 3.97 -11.77 -14.28
CA VAL A 422 5.13 -11.31 -15.06
C VAL A 422 6.15 -10.50 -14.24
N SER A 423 5.75 -9.92 -13.11
CA SER A 423 6.68 -9.16 -12.26
C SER A 423 7.86 -9.99 -11.73
N GLY A 424 7.74 -11.32 -11.69
CA GLY A 424 8.85 -12.23 -11.37
C GLY A 424 10.03 -12.15 -12.35
N ALA A 425 9.80 -11.69 -13.59
CA ALA A 425 10.84 -11.47 -14.59
C ALA A 425 11.63 -10.16 -14.38
N GLY A 426 11.20 -9.31 -13.43
CA GLY A 426 11.81 -8.03 -13.12
C GLY A 426 11.40 -6.90 -14.08
N ARG A 427 12.07 -5.74 -13.94
CA ARG A 427 11.71 -4.49 -14.63
C ARG A 427 12.51 -4.24 -15.92
N ALA A 428 13.43 -5.12 -16.28
CA ALA A 428 14.24 -4.95 -17.49
C ALA A 428 13.34 -4.98 -18.75
N ALA A 429 13.52 -4.00 -19.63
CA ALA A 429 12.82 -3.96 -20.91
C ALA A 429 13.41 -5.02 -21.85
N LYS A 430 12.72 -6.15 -21.95
CA LYS A 430 13.00 -7.24 -22.89
C LYS A 430 11.77 -7.43 -23.75
N GLU A 431 11.96 -7.72 -25.04
CA GLU A 431 10.87 -7.91 -26.00
C GLU A 431 9.84 -8.93 -25.49
N ALA A 432 10.31 -10.08 -25.01
CA ALA A 432 9.47 -11.14 -24.43
C ALA A 432 8.62 -10.71 -23.21
N ASN A 433 8.90 -9.56 -22.58
CA ASN A 433 8.16 -9.03 -21.43
C ASN A 433 7.32 -7.80 -21.78
N LEU A 434 7.24 -7.41 -23.05
CA LEU A 434 6.36 -6.33 -23.48
C LEU A 434 4.89 -6.72 -23.26
N TYR A 435 4.05 -5.72 -23.05
CA TYR A 435 2.63 -5.96 -22.74
C TYR A 435 1.94 -6.84 -23.79
N THR A 436 2.18 -6.58 -25.08
CA THR A 436 1.54 -7.32 -26.19
C THR A 436 2.08 -8.73 -26.38
N GLU A 437 3.29 -9.03 -25.90
CA GLU A 437 3.86 -10.38 -25.94
C GLU A 437 3.34 -11.26 -24.79
N ILE A 438 2.82 -10.62 -23.74
CA ILE A 438 2.36 -11.29 -22.50
C ILE A 438 0.83 -11.37 -22.41
N ALA A 439 0.12 -10.31 -22.81
CA ALA A 439 -1.34 -10.24 -22.66
C ALA A 439 -2.06 -11.34 -23.46
N GLU A 440 -3.23 -11.76 -22.97
CA GLU A 440 -4.12 -12.74 -23.62
C GLU A 440 -3.53 -14.14 -23.86
N GLY A 441 -2.39 -14.47 -23.26
CA GLY A 441 -1.74 -15.76 -23.42
C GLY A 441 -1.02 -16.26 -22.17
N ILE A 442 -0.72 -17.56 -22.16
CA ILE A 442 0.16 -18.20 -21.18
C ILE A 442 1.23 -19.00 -21.92
N HIS A 443 2.40 -19.17 -21.33
CA HIS A 443 3.41 -20.09 -21.84
C HIS A 443 4.27 -20.66 -20.71
N SER A 444 4.78 -21.87 -20.91
CA SER A 444 5.80 -22.47 -20.04
C SER A 444 7.16 -21.86 -20.35
N TYR A 445 8.04 -21.79 -19.35
CA TYR A 445 9.42 -21.33 -19.53
C TYR A 445 10.35 -22.11 -18.60
N GLY A 446 11.67 -22.07 -18.85
CA GLY A 446 12.63 -22.78 -18.01
C GLY A 446 12.32 -24.27 -17.82
N ILE A 447 11.68 -24.89 -18.82
CA ILE A 447 11.25 -26.29 -18.78
C ILE A 447 12.49 -27.16 -18.54
N THR A 448 12.37 -28.13 -17.64
CA THR A 448 13.45 -29.06 -17.24
C THR A 448 14.57 -28.43 -16.41
N ARG A 449 15.07 -27.25 -16.80
CA ARG A 449 16.18 -26.56 -16.12
C ARG A 449 15.80 -25.12 -15.78
N HIS A 450 15.27 -24.92 -14.58
CA HIS A 450 15.05 -23.61 -13.97
C HIS A 450 15.98 -23.43 -12.76
N ARG A 451 16.56 -22.25 -12.57
CA ARG A 451 17.54 -21.97 -11.50
C ARG A 451 17.03 -22.12 -10.06
N HIS A 452 15.73 -22.23 -9.88
CA HIS A 452 15.11 -22.55 -8.58
C HIS A 452 15.06 -24.05 -8.28
N VAL A 453 15.30 -24.94 -9.25
CA VAL A 453 15.34 -26.39 -9.02
C VAL A 453 16.34 -26.79 -7.94
N PRO A 454 17.64 -26.44 -8.02
CA PRO A 454 18.60 -26.82 -6.97
C PRO A 454 18.24 -26.21 -5.61
N GLU A 455 17.64 -25.01 -5.60
CA GLU A 455 17.20 -24.36 -4.37
C GLU A 455 16.06 -25.15 -3.70
N ILE A 456 15.08 -25.63 -4.47
CA ILE A 456 13.99 -26.48 -3.98
C ILE A 456 14.56 -27.82 -3.53
N GLU A 457 15.32 -28.51 -4.38
CA GLU A 457 15.86 -29.84 -4.10
C GLU A 457 16.77 -29.83 -2.88
N GLN A 458 17.59 -28.78 -2.68
CA GLN A 458 18.41 -28.61 -1.49
C GLN A 458 17.56 -28.60 -0.21
N GLY A 459 16.50 -27.77 -0.15
CA GLY A 459 15.65 -27.67 1.03
C GLY A 459 14.82 -28.92 1.30
N LEU A 460 14.30 -29.57 0.24
CA LEU A 460 13.57 -30.84 0.38
C LEU A 460 14.50 -31.99 0.78
N SER A 461 15.73 -32.02 0.26
CA SER A 461 16.72 -33.06 0.59
C SER A 461 17.18 -32.97 2.04
N GLU A 462 17.32 -31.75 2.57
CA GLU A 462 17.59 -31.55 4.00
C GLU A 462 16.45 -32.04 4.88
N ALA A 463 15.21 -31.75 4.50
CA ALA A 463 14.03 -32.22 5.23
C ALA A 463 13.93 -33.76 5.20
N ALA A 464 14.29 -34.37 4.08
CA ALA A 464 14.25 -35.81 3.86
C ALA A 464 15.46 -36.57 4.42
N GLN A 465 16.56 -35.87 4.73
CA GLN A 465 17.87 -36.48 4.98
C GLN A 465 18.32 -37.45 3.88
N SER A 466 17.89 -37.18 2.64
CA SER A 466 18.13 -38.00 1.46
C SER A 466 18.00 -37.12 0.22
N LYS A 467 18.62 -37.52 -0.90
CA LYS A 467 18.53 -36.76 -2.15
C LYS A 467 17.10 -36.81 -2.69
N VAL A 468 16.51 -35.65 -2.88
CA VAL A 468 15.20 -35.47 -3.53
C VAL A 468 15.41 -34.91 -4.92
N THR A 469 14.73 -35.49 -5.91
CA THR A 469 14.70 -34.98 -7.28
C THR A 469 13.27 -34.68 -7.68
N ILE A 470 13.03 -33.48 -8.22
CA ILE A 470 11.69 -33.00 -8.56
C ILE A 470 11.52 -32.86 -10.08
N SER A 471 10.26 -32.85 -10.51
CA SER A 471 9.89 -32.29 -11.82
C SER A 471 9.30 -30.91 -11.58
N PHE A 472 9.89 -29.86 -12.17
CA PHE A 472 9.43 -28.47 -11.99
C PHE A 472 9.25 -27.78 -13.34
N THR A 473 8.03 -27.26 -13.57
CA THR A 473 7.69 -26.49 -14.76
C THR A 473 6.98 -25.20 -14.37
N PRO A 474 7.62 -24.03 -14.56
CA PRO A 474 6.98 -22.75 -14.36
C PRO A 474 6.25 -22.27 -15.63
N HIS A 475 5.16 -21.54 -15.40
CA HIS A 475 4.29 -20.95 -16.40
C HIS A 475 4.14 -19.45 -16.13
N LEU A 476 4.28 -18.64 -17.18
CA LEU A 476 4.12 -17.20 -17.12
C LEU A 476 2.66 -16.84 -17.38
N MET A 477 2.05 -16.12 -16.44
CA MET A 477 0.64 -15.73 -16.46
C MET A 477 0.48 -14.27 -16.90
N PRO A 478 -0.61 -13.91 -17.61
CA PRO A 478 -0.91 -12.55 -18.06
C PRO A 478 -1.49 -11.69 -16.93
N MET A 479 -0.80 -11.67 -15.79
CA MET A 479 -1.13 -10.86 -14.61
C MET A 479 0.15 -10.28 -14.02
N SER A 480 0.08 -9.13 -13.34
CA SER A 480 1.27 -8.49 -12.81
C SER A 480 1.88 -9.24 -11.62
N ARG A 481 1.05 -9.66 -10.66
CA ARG A 481 1.47 -10.29 -9.39
C ARG A 481 0.68 -11.55 -9.10
N GLY A 482 1.24 -12.37 -8.22
CA GLY A 482 0.63 -13.61 -7.75
C GLY A 482 1.40 -14.82 -8.23
N MET A 483 1.43 -15.85 -7.40
CA MET A 483 2.09 -17.10 -7.71
C MET A 483 1.30 -18.26 -7.11
N GLN A 484 1.15 -19.32 -7.88
CA GLN A 484 0.53 -20.57 -7.45
C GLN A 484 1.46 -21.73 -7.78
N SER A 485 1.72 -22.59 -6.82
CA SER A 485 2.32 -23.91 -7.05
C SER A 485 1.23 -24.96 -6.86
N THR A 486 0.98 -25.74 -7.91
CA THR A 486 0.18 -26.96 -7.84
C THR A 486 1.15 -28.13 -7.81
N ILE A 487 1.13 -28.88 -6.72
CA ILE A 487 2.14 -29.89 -6.39
C ILE A 487 1.45 -31.24 -6.31
N TYR A 488 1.93 -32.20 -7.07
CA TYR A 488 1.43 -33.57 -7.11
C TYR A 488 2.43 -34.46 -6.39
N VAL A 489 1.95 -35.22 -5.40
CA VAL A 489 2.77 -36.09 -4.57
C VAL A 489 2.13 -37.47 -4.44
N GLU A 490 2.96 -38.50 -4.29
CA GLU A 490 2.54 -39.81 -3.80
C GLU A 490 2.55 -39.76 -2.27
N MET A 491 1.45 -40.19 -1.64
CA MET A 491 1.39 -40.33 -0.18
C MET A 491 2.13 -41.59 0.25
N ALA A 492 2.69 -41.57 1.46
CA ALA A 492 3.32 -42.75 2.04
C ALA A 492 2.28 -43.89 2.25
N PRO A 493 2.71 -45.17 2.26
CA PRO A 493 1.79 -46.28 2.50
C PRO A 493 0.97 -46.11 3.78
N GLY A 494 -0.35 -46.14 3.66
CA GLY A 494 -1.29 -45.98 4.78
C GLY A 494 -1.61 -44.53 5.16
N ALA A 495 -0.88 -43.54 4.63
CA ALA A 495 -1.21 -42.13 4.82
C ALA A 495 -2.43 -41.72 4.00
N THR A 496 -3.20 -40.80 4.55
CA THR A 496 -4.40 -40.23 3.94
C THR A 496 -4.23 -38.73 3.70
N VAL A 497 -5.09 -38.17 2.86
CA VAL A 497 -5.14 -36.71 2.63
C VAL A 497 -5.44 -35.95 3.92
N ASP A 498 -6.20 -36.55 4.85
CA ASP A 498 -6.46 -35.94 6.14
C ASP A 498 -5.20 -35.88 7.00
N ASP A 499 -4.35 -36.91 6.96
CA ASP A 499 -3.07 -36.89 7.69
C ASP A 499 -2.18 -35.75 7.19
N LEU A 500 -2.10 -35.55 5.86
CA LEU A 500 -1.38 -34.41 5.27
C LEU A 500 -1.98 -33.07 5.73
N TYR A 501 -3.31 -32.96 5.70
CA TYR A 501 -4.02 -31.76 6.15
C TYR A 501 -3.75 -31.46 7.64
N GLN A 502 -3.88 -32.45 8.53
CA GLN A 502 -3.61 -32.29 9.96
C GLN A 502 -2.15 -31.96 10.24
N GLN A 503 -1.21 -32.54 9.48
CA GLN A 503 0.20 -32.22 9.62
C GLN A 503 0.50 -30.77 9.24
N LEU A 504 -0.07 -30.26 8.14
CA LEU A 504 0.09 -28.84 7.78
C LEU A 504 -0.57 -27.93 8.81
N LYS A 505 -1.76 -28.31 9.29
CA LYS A 505 -2.49 -27.55 10.30
C LYS A 505 -1.66 -27.42 11.58
N SER A 506 -1.17 -28.54 12.11
CA SER A 506 -0.38 -28.55 13.35
C SER A 506 0.97 -27.84 13.19
N SER A 507 1.60 -27.94 12.01
CA SER A 507 2.88 -27.29 11.73
C SER A 507 2.76 -25.77 11.69
N TYR A 508 1.60 -25.24 11.31
CA TYR A 508 1.40 -23.82 11.02
C TYR A 508 0.30 -23.14 11.84
N GLU A 509 -0.27 -23.82 12.84
CA GLU A 509 -1.35 -23.28 13.68
C GLU A 509 -0.97 -21.95 14.37
N ALA A 510 0.31 -21.78 14.72
CA ALA A 510 0.83 -20.58 15.37
C ALA A 510 1.48 -19.57 14.39
N GLU A 511 1.51 -19.84 13.09
CA GLU A 511 2.12 -18.95 12.10
C GLU A 511 1.13 -17.89 11.61
N GLU A 512 1.49 -16.62 11.73
CA GLU A 512 0.67 -15.49 11.24
C GLU A 512 0.48 -15.56 9.72
N PHE A 513 1.56 -15.82 8.98
CA PHE A 513 1.58 -15.65 7.54
C PHE A 513 1.23 -16.92 6.76
N ILE A 514 1.01 -18.05 7.42
CA ILE A 514 0.70 -19.32 6.76
C ILE A 514 -0.73 -19.71 7.09
N ILE A 515 -1.59 -19.67 6.09
CA ILE A 515 -3.02 -19.94 6.23
C ILE A 515 -3.35 -21.25 5.53
N LEU A 516 -3.72 -22.26 6.31
CA LEU A 516 -4.35 -23.47 5.79
C LEU A 516 -5.86 -23.26 5.71
N LEU A 517 -6.43 -23.38 4.52
CA LEU A 517 -7.87 -23.23 4.32
C LEU A 517 -8.66 -24.45 4.83
N ASP A 518 -9.96 -24.30 5.03
CA ASP A 518 -10.85 -25.43 5.28
C ASP A 518 -10.80 -26.45 4.14
N LYS A 519 -10.99 -27.73 4.47
CA LYS A 519 -10.95 -28.83 3.49
C LYS A 519 -11.88 -28.54 2.29
N GLY A 520 -11.35 -28.75 1.08
CA GLY A 520 -12.09 -28.55 -0.17
C GLY A 520 -12.11 -27.11 -0.69
N VAL A 521 -11.63 -26.12 0.07
CA VAL A 521 -11.55 -24.73 -0.38
C VAL A 521 -10.29 -24.48 -1.21
N VAL A 522 -10.42 -23.89 -2.39
CA VAL A 522 -9.31 -23.66 -3.32
C VAL A 522 -8.60 -22.33 -3.02
N PRO A 523 -7.26 -22.31 -2.81
CA PRO A 523 -6.50 -21.07 -2.68
C PRO A 523 -6.43 -20.27 -3.99
N HIS A 524 -6.61 -18.94 -3.94
CA HIS A 524 -6.56 -18.05 -5.10
C HIS A 524 -5.46 -16.99 -4.94
N THR A 525 -4.66 -16.76 -5.99
CA THR A 525 -3.54 -15.78 -5.95
C THR A 525 -4.00 -14.33 -5.68
N GLN A 526 -5.21 -13.97 -6.10
CA GLN A 526 -5.78 -12.64 -5.86
C GLN A 526 -6.03 -12.37 -4.36
N ASN A 527 -6.29 -13.41 -3.58
CA ASN A 527 -6.59 -13.31 -2.14
C ASN A 527 -5.34 -13.06 -1.28
N VAL A 528 -4.14 -13.09 -1.87
CA VAL A 528 -2.87 -12.80 -1.18
C VAL A 528 -2.13 -11.61 -1.79
N ARG A 529 -2.67 -11.01 -2.85
CA ARG A 529 -2.01 -9.95 -3.62
C ARG A 529 -1.71 -8.73 -2.75
N GLY A 530 -0.46 -8.28 -2.73
CA GLY A 530 0.02 -7.16 -1.93
C GLY A 530 0.29 -7.48 -0.44
N SER A 531 0.11 -8.73 -0.02
CA SER A 531 0.26 -9.17 1.37
C SER A 531 1.40 -10.17 1.57
N ASN A 532 1.81 -10.37 2.83
CA ASN A 532 2.85 -11.35 3.18
C ASN A 532 2.29 -12.77 3.45
N TYR A 533 1.00 -13.01 3.21
CA TYR A 533 0.40 -14.32 3.46
C TYR A 533 0.74 -15.35 2.37
N CYS A 534 0.92 -16.58 2.81
CA CYS A 534 0.84 -17.78 2.00
C CYS A 534 -0.46 -18.50 2.37
N VAL A 535 -1.27 -18.84 1.37
CA VAL A 535 -2.52 -19.57 1.56
C VAL A 535 -2.41 -20.91 0.85
N MET A 536 -2.77 -22.01 1.53
CA MET A 536 -2.63 -23.35 0.97
C MET A 536 -3.78 -24.28 1.34
N ASN A 537 -3.90 -25.39 0.60
CA ASN A 537 -4.77 -26.51 0.93
C ASN A 537 -4.30 -27.81 0.26
N VAL A 538 -4.84 -28.94 0.72
CA VAL A 538 -4.58 -30.29 0.22
C VAL A 538 -5.86 -30.94 -0.27
N PHE A 539 -5.76 -31.67 -1.38
CA PHE A 539 -6.86 -32.34 -2.05
C PHE A 539 -6.48 -33.79 -2.37
N ALA A 540 -7.47 -34.67 -2.41
CA ALA A 540 -7.28 -36.00 -2.98
C ALA A 540 -7.06 -35.90 -4.50
N ASP A 541 -6.08 -36.64 -5.01
CA ASP A 541 -5.98 -36.89 -6.45
C ASP A 541 -7.02 -37.95 -6.85
N ARG A 542 -7.46 -37.94 -8.11
CA ARG A 542 -8.25 -39.03 -8.70
C ARG A 542 -7.46 -40.35 -8.67
N ILE A 543 -6.13 -40.28 -8.81
CA ILE A 543 -5.24 -41.44 -8.72
C ILE A 543 -5.13 -41.88 -7.25
N PRO A 544 -5.50 -43.13 -6.91
CA PRO A 544 -5.38 -43.63 -5.55
C PRO A 544 -3.95 -43.52 -5.02
N GLY A 545 -3.82 -43.12 -3.75
CA GLY A 545 -2.50 -42.94 -3.10
C GLY A 545 -1.78 -41.64 -3.48
N ARG A 546 -2.41 -40.73 -4.24
CA ARG A 546 -1.85 -39.40 -4.53
C ARG A 546 -2.65 -38.27 -3.90
N ALA A 547 -1.96 -37.16 -3.68
CA ALA A 547 -2.55 -35.91 -3.21
C ALA A 547 -2.09 -34.74 -4.09
N ILE A 548 -2.92 -33.71 -4.14
CA ILE A 548 -2.64 -32.44 -4.80
C ILE A 548 -2.57 -31.37 -3.73
N ILE A 549 -1.48 -30.63 -3.69
CA ILE A 549 -1.30 -29.48 -2.79
C ILE A 549 -1.31 -28.21 -3.63
N VAL A 550 -2.08 -27.22 -3.20
CA VAL A 550 -2.11 -25.89 -3.82
C VAL A 550 -1.59 -24.89 -2.80
N SER A 551 -0.61 -24.09 -3.19
CA SER A 551 -0.01 -23.03 -2.37
C SER A 551 0.10 -21.75 -3.18
N VAL A 552 -0.40 -20.63 -2.62
CA VAL A 552 -0.40 -19.32 -3.28
C VAL A 552 0.26 -18.25 -2.42
N ILE A 553 1.00 -17.35 -3.07
CA ILE A 553 1.65 -16.19 -2.46
C ILE A 553 1.60 -14.98 -3.41
N ASP A 554 1.84 -13.78 -2.89
CA ASP A 554 2.34 -12.68 -3.73
C ASP A 554 3.84 -12.86 -3.97
N ASN A 555 4.25 -12.98 -5.24
CA ASN A 555 5.62 -13.26 -5.64
C ASN A 555 6.63 -12.14 -5.30
N LEU A 556 6.17 -10.91 -5.10
CA LEU A 556 7.03 -9.78 -4.74
C LEU A 556 7.04 -9.47 -3.23
N VAL A 557 6.04 -9.97 -2.49
CA VAL A 557 5.93 -9.80 -1.03
C VAL A 557 6.41 -11.07 -0.32
N LYS A 558 5.56 -12.06 -0.02
CA LYS A 558 6.01 -13.30 0.63
C LYS A 558 7.03 -14.07 -0.20
N GLY A 559 6.96 -13.97 -1.52
CA GLY A 559 7.95 -14.56 -2.43
C GLY A 559 9.27 -13.80 -2.55
N ALA A 560 9.40 -12.60 -1.96
CA ALA A 560 10.61 -11.80 -2.02
C ALA A 560 10.73 -10.83 -0.84
N SER A 561 10.25 -9.59 -1.02
CA SER A 561 10.58 -8.44 -0.17
C SER A 561 9.90 -8.47 1.20
N GLY A 562 8.70 -9.03 1.28
CA GLY A 562 7.99 -9.24 2.54
C GLY A 562 8.68 -10.27 3.42
N GLN A 563 9.09 -11.41 2.83
CA GLN A 563 9.90 -12.40 3.54
C GLN A 563 11.27 -11.84 3.95
N ALA A 564 11.88 -10.97 3.13
CA ALA A 564 13.12 -10.32 3.49
C ALA A 564 12.97 -9.43 4.74
N ILE A 565 11.89 -8.66 4.83
CA ILE A 565 11.57 -7.86 6.03
C ILE A 565 11.24 -8.75 7.21
N GLN A 566 10.53 -9.87 7.01
CA GLN A 566 10.23 -10.85 8.05
C GLN A 566 11.52 -11.44 8.64
N ASN A 567 12.48 -11.79 7.77
CA ASN A 567 13.82 -12.23 8.15
C ASN A 567 14.55 -11.16 8.96
N LEU A 568 14.57 -9.91 8.48
CA LEU A 568 15.27 -8.83 9.17
C LEU A 568 14.64 -8.50 10.53
N ASN A 569 13.31 -8.55 10.65
CA ASN A 569 12.63 -8.44 11.94
C ASN A 569 13.16 -9.48 12.92
N SER A 570 13.24 -10.74 12.49
CA SER A 570 13.76 -11.85 13.30
C SER A 570 15.24 -11.66 13.68
N MET A 571 16.10 -11.26 12.73
CA MET A 571 17.52 -10.97 12.97
C MET A 571 17.76 -9.83 13.97
N MET A 572 16.84 -8.86 14.02
CA MET A 572 16.93 -7.66 14.86
C MET A 572 16.09 -7.75 16.13
N GLY A 573 15.45 -8.90 16.40
CA GLY A 573 14.67 -9.14 17.61
C GLY A 573 13.31 -8.42 17.66
N PHE A 574 12.79 -7.95 16.53
CA PHE A 574 11.44 -7.40 16.43
C PHE A 574 10.40 -8.50 16.19
N PRO A 575 9.10 -8.28 16.51
CA PRO A 575 8.04 -9.19 16.10
C PRO A 575 8.06 -9.38 14.58
N GLU A 576 8.00 -10.63 14.12
CA GLU A 576 8.19 -10.98 12.70
C GLU A 576 7.17 -10.32 11.77
N ASN A 577 5.96 -10.04 12.29
CA ASN A 577 4.88 -9.40 11.53
C ASN A 577 4.95 -7.86 11.48
N THR A 578 5.96 -7.25 12.10
CA THR A 578 6.11 -5.79 12.13
C THR A 578 6.25 -5.23 10.72
N GLY A 579 5.39 -4.27 10.36
CA GLY A 579 5.34 -3.68 9.01
C GLY A 579 4.90 -4.64 7.90
N LEU A 580 4.28 -5.78 8.22
CA LEU A 580 3.89 -6.80 7.24
C LEU A 580 2.40 -7.19 7.29
N LEU A 581 1.61 -6.61 8.20
CA LEU A 581 0.16 -6.87 8.34
C LEU A 581 -0.72 -6.12 7.32
N TYR A 582 -0.16 -5.81 6.14
CA TYR A 582 -0.97 -5.29 5.04
C TYR A 582 -1.97 -6.37 4.63
N GLN A 583 -3.26 -6.01 4.67
CA GLN A 583 -4.29 -6.89 4.16
C GLN A 583 -4.16 -7.02 2.64
N PRO A 584 -4.53 -8.18 2.07
CA PRO A 584 -4.57 -8.37 0.63
C PRO A 584 -5.38 -7.28 -0.08
N LEU A 585 -4.84 -6.74 -1.17
CA LEU A 585 -5.52 -5.75 -2.01
C LEU A 585 -6.30 -6.47 -3.11
N PHE A 586 -7.60 -6.60 -2.90
CA PHE A 586 -8.58 -7.20 -3.80
C PHE A 586 -9.75 -6.24 -4.07
N PRO A 587 -10.33 -6.19 -5.29
CA PRO A 587 -10.01 -6.96 -6.50
C PRO A 587 -8.79 -6.46 -7.28
#